data_AF-A0A496A303-F1
#
_entry.id   AF-A0A496A303-F1
#
_cell.length_a   1.000
_cell.length_b   1.000
_cell.length_c   1.000
_cell.angle_alpha   90.00
_cell.angle_beta   90.00
_cell.angle_gamma   90.00
#
_symmetry.space_group_name_H-M   'P 1'
#
loop_
_entity.id
_entity.type
_entity.pdbx_description
1 polymer ?
#
loop_
_entity_poly.entity_id
_entity_poly.type
_entity_poly.pdbx_seq_one_letter_code
_entity_poly.pdbx_strand_id
1 'polypeptide(L)'
;MLLRKQWVEHERFTFPLVQLPVEMFQPPSGRTLVNRFFKSRLMWSGFAIPVLLHGLKGLHLYFPSIPNPPLYFPIAQFFTEKPFSALAWWPSVNLFIYPSVIAIVYLLTLEISFSFWFFFLLGKMETVLIYATGSKVNQWNFHQNQQMGALLVFIGFILFIGKRHFGRAFTTIFGKRTSNDTNEPLPYVWAVWGLMGGILLLTLICSLAGMRVWVALFILGIFLAITTVGTWMVTNGGLMFILYSFLPGEYLITLFGSARVNAPSWTLVAYERVLMFDMREILMPSVMNNFKLAEPLRLKQRPFLLAMGIAIVLAMGVSYYSSIDLAYTHG
;
A
#
# COMPACT_ATOMS: atom_id res chain seq x y z
N MET A 1 -8.12 -10.13 8.60
CA MET A 1 -8.76 -10.78 9.77
C MET A 1 -7.76 -11.08 10.87
N LEU A 2 -6.75 -11.93 10.64
CA LEU A 2 -5.79 -12.33 11.68
C LEU A 2 -5.10 -11.16 12.38
N LEU A 3 -4.77 -10.12 11.63
CA LEU A 3 -4.08 -8.93 12.14
C LEU A 3 -5.03 -7.88 12.73
N ARG A 4 -6.33 -7.95 12.47
CA ARG A 4 -7.31 -6.90 12.85
C ARG A 4 -7.27 -6.65 14.35
N LYS A 5 -7.52 -7.68 15.15
CA LYS A 5 -7.59 -7.56 16.61
C LYS A 5 -6.28 -7.10 17.24
N GLN A 6 -5.15 -7.57 16.70
CA GLN A 6 -3.83 -7.15 17.17
C GLN A 6 -3.63 -5.66 16.90
N TRP A 7 -3.88 -5.18 15.68
CA TRP A 7 -3.59 -3.80 15.30
C TRP A 7 -4.65 -2.79 15.73
N VAL A 8 -5.92 -3.16 15.74
CA VAL A 8 -7.04 -2.29 16.12
C VAL A 8 -7.20 -2.20 17.63
N GLU A 9 -7.17 -3.33 18.34
CA GLU A 9 -7.54 -3.37 19.76
C GLU A 9 -6.32 -3.35 20.69
N HIS A 10 -5.25 -4.09 20.36
CA HIS A 10 -4.07 -4.21 21.21
C HIS A 10 -3.04 -3.11 20.93
N GLU A 11 -2.65 -2.92 19.67
CA GLU A 11 -1.65 -1.93 19.26
C GLU A 11 -2.26 -0.56 18.96
N ARG A 12 -3.60 -0.47 18.84
CA ARG A 12 -4.38 0.77 18.68
C ARG A 12 -3.79 1.73 17.65
N PHE A 13 -3.63 1.25 16.42
CA PHE A 13 -3.16 2.08 15.31
C PHE A 13 -4.05 3.31 15.12
N THR A 14 -3.47 4.38 14.55
CA THR A 14 -4.12 5.69 14.42
C THR A 14 -5.20 5.73 13.33
N PHE A 15 -5.08 4.90 12.28
CA PHE A 15 -5.98 4.89 11.12
C PHE A 15 -6.32 6.28 10.56
N PRO A 16 -5.32 7.11 10.16
CA PRO A 16 -5.58 8.48 9.70
C PRO A 16 -6.61 8.58 8.58
N LEU A 17 -6.56 7.67 7.60
CA LEU A 17 -7.46 7.65 6.44
C LEU A 17 -8.92 7.34 6.80
N VAL A 18 -9.19 6.79 7.99
CA VAL A 18 -10.55 6.47 8.45
C VAL A 18 -11.24 7.71 9.04
N GLN A 19 -10.49 8.72 9.47
CA GLN A 19 -11.03 9.92 10.11
C GLN A 19 -12.00 10.68 9.19
N LEU A 20 -11.62 10.88 7.93
CA LEU A 20 -12.44 11.61 6.95
C LEU A 20 -13.80 10.91 6.69
N PRO A 21 -13.85 9.61 6.35
CA PRO A 21 -15.12 8.89 6.25
C PRO A 21 -15.96 8.96 7.54
N VAL A 22 -15.35 8.83 8.71
CA VAL A 22 -16.07 8.90 9.99
C VAL A 22 -16.77 10.26 10.16
N GLU A 23 -16.06 11.36 9.87
CA GLU A 23 -16.65 12.72 9.90
C GLU A 23 -17.77 12.89 8.88
N MET A 24 -17.64 12.33 7.68
CA MET A 24 -18.67 12.37 6.63
C MET A 24 -19.93 11.58 6.99
N PHE A 25 -19.80 10.49 7.74
CA PHE A 25 -20.93 9.64 8.15
C PHE A 25 -21.53 10.00 9.51
N GLN A 26 -21.03 11.06 10.18
CA GLN A 26 -21.66 11.55 11.41
C GLN A 26 -23.12 11.96 11.16
N PRO A 27 -24.05 11.61 12.07
CA PRO A 27 -25.45 11.98 11.93
C PRO A 27 -25.61 13.52 11.96
N PRO A 28 -26.57 14.09 11.21
CA PRO A 28 -26.84 15.51 11.27
C PRO A 28 -27.26 15.95 12.67
N SER A 29 -26.77 17.09 13.14
CA SER A 29 -27.24 17.72 14.37
C SER A 29 -28.54 18.49 14.11
N GLY A 30 -29.63 18.11 14.80
CA GLY A 30 -30.93 18.80 14.72
C GLY A 30 -31.75 18.47 13.46
N ARG A 31 -32.53 19.44 12.96
CA ARG A 31 -33.49 19.28 11.85
C ARG A 31 -32.88 19.35 10.44
N THR A 32 -31.56 19.34 10.30
CA THR A 32 -30.92 19.56 9.01
C THR A 32 -30.63 18.24 8.29
N LEU A 33 -30.76 18.23 6.96
CA LEU A 33 -30.50 17.04 6.14
C LEU A 33 -29.00 16.68 6.03
N VAL A 34 -28.10 17.65 6.24
CA VAL A 34 -26.65 17.51 6.04
C VAL A 34 -25.90 17.67 7.35
N ASN A 35 -24.83 16.87 7.53
CA ASN A 35 -23.98 16.89 8.71
C ASN A 35 -23.19 18.22 8.85
N ARG A 36 -22.49 18.38 9.98
CA ARG A 36 -21.67 19.58 10.24
C ARG A 36 -20.46 19.68 9.30
N PHE A 37 -19.87 18.56 8.92
CA PHE A 37 -18.72 18.49 8.03
C PHE A 37 -18.99 19.20 6.70
N PHE A 38 -20.10 18.87 6.02
CA PHE A 38 -20.49 19.48 4.73
C PHE A 38 -20.96 20.95 4.84
N LYS A 39 -21.09 21.51 6.04
CA LYS A 39 -21.39 22.94 6.24
C LYS A 39 -20.16 23.77 6.53
N SER A 40 -19.01 23.12 6.75
CA SER A 40 -17.77 23.80 7.09
C SER A 40 -17.24 24.59 5.90
N ARG A 41 -17.14 25.92 6.05
CA ARG A 41 -16.51 26.78 5.03
C ARG A 41 -15.05 26.40 4.79
N LEU A 42 -14.34 25.96 5.83
CA LEU A 42 -12.94 25.50 5.74
C LEU A 42 -12.81 24.22 4.91
N MET A 43 -13.77 23.30 5.04
CA MET A 43 -13.81 22.09 4.22
C MET A 43 -14.00 22.45 2.75
N TRP A 44 -14.95 23.34 2.44
CA TRP A 44 -15.21 23.76 1.06
C TRP A 44 -14.09 24.61 0.46
N SER A 45 -13.42 25.46 1.25
CA SER A 45 -12.23 26.16 0.77
C SER A 45 -11.09 25.20 0.48
N GLY A 46 -10.86 24.21 1.36
CA GLY A 46 -9.86 23.16 1.16
C GLY A 46 -10.17 22.27 -0.04
N PHE A 47 -11.44 21.98 -0.30
CA PHE A 47 -11.90 21.22 -1.47
C PHE A 47 -11.78 22.02 -2.78
N ALA A 48 -12.10 23.32 -2.76
CA ALA A 48 -12.08 24.15 -3.95
C ALA A 48 -10.67 24.29 -4.56
N ILE A 49 -9.63 24.35 -3.74
CA ILE A 49 -8.23 24.51 -4.20
C ILE A 49 -7.80 23.38 -5.17
N PRO A 50 -7.79 22.09 -4.79
CA PRO A 50 -7.41 21.01 -5.70
C PRO A 50 -8.39 20.89 -6.88
N VAL A 51 -9.68 21.11 -6.67
CA VAL A 51 -10.68 21.03 -7.75
C VAL A 51 -10.41 22.08 -8.82
N LEU A 52 -10.13 23.32 -8.44
CA LEU A 52 -9.81 24.39 -9.38
C LEU A 52 -8.47 24.12 -10.07
N LEU A 53 -7.42 23.73 -9.34
CA LEU A 53 -6.11 23.48 -9.94
C LEU A 53 -6.10 22.28 -10.89
N HIS A 54 -6.70 21.15 -10.49
CA HIS A 54 -6.83 19.99 -11.36
C HIS A 54 -7.83 20.23 -12.50
N GLY A 55 -8.91 20.98 -12.24
CA GLY A 55 -9.87 21.40 -13.26
C GLY A 55 -9.23 22.27 -14.33
N LEU A 56 -8.46 23.30 -13.94
CA LEU A 56 -7.70 24.15 -14.86
C LEU A 56 -6.69 23.35 -15.67
N LYS A 57 -5.94 22.45 -15.02
CA LYS A 57 -4.98 21.58 -15.71
C LYS A 57 -5.68 20.65 -16.71
N GLY A 58 -6.80 20.03 -16.32
CA GLY A 58 -7.59 19.16 -17.18
C GLY A 58 -8.18 19.93 -18.38
N LEU A 59 -8.72 21.12 -18.12
CA LEU A 59 -9.23 22.00 -19.17
C LEU A 59 -8.12 22.48 -20.12
N HIS A 60 -6.94 22.81 -19.61
CA HIS A 60 -5.78 23.20 -20.42
C HIS A 60 -5.34 22.09 -21.39
N LEU A 61 -5.48 20.81 -21.01
CA LEU A 61 -5.17 19.68 -21.91
C LEU A 61 -6.09 19.62 -23.13
N TYR A 62 -7.36 20.02 -23.00
CA TYR A 62 -8.31 20.09 -24.12
C TYR A 62 -8.29 21.45 -24.84
N PHE A 63 -8.08 22.53 -24.08
CA PHE A 63 -8.10 23.91 -24.55
C PHE A 63 -6.83 24.64 -24.10
N PRO A 64 -5.76 24.65 -24.92
CA PRO A 64 -4.46 25.25 -24.55
C PRO A 64 -4.50 26.74 -24.18
N SER A 65 -5.59 27.45 -24.52
CA SER A 65 -5.82 28.86 -24.14
C SER A 65 -6.06 29.07 -22.63
N ILE A 66 -6.38 28.02 -21.88
CA ILE A 66 -6.64 28.09 -20.43
C ILE A 66 -5.31 28.10 -19.68
N PRO A 67 -5.11 28.93 -18.64
CA PRO A 67 -3.84 28.97 -17.92
C PRO A 67 -3.58 27.67 -17.13
N ASN A 68 -2.31 27.24 -17.11
CA ASN A 68 -1.84 26.10 -16.33
C ASN A 68 -0.79 26.54 -15.31
N PRO A 69 -1.17 26.76 -14.04
CA PRO A 69 -0.23 27.16 -12.99
C PRO A 69 0.89 26.12 -12.81
N PRO A 70 2.17 26.52 -12.75
CA PRO A 70 3.26 25.58 -12.55
C PRO A 70 3.21 25.02 -11.13
N LEU A 71 3.07 23.70 -11.03
CA LEU A 71 3.11 22.94 -9.77
C LEU A 71 4.37 22.06 -9.64
N TYR A 72 5.26 22.14 -10.64
CA TYR A 72 6.50 21.38 -10.72
C TYR A 72 7.67 22.35 -10.86
N PHE A 73 8.64 22.22 -9.96
CA PHE A 73 9.84 23.04 -9.94
C PHE A 73 11.06 22.12 -9.98
N PRO A 74 11.78 22.05 -11.12
CA PRO A 74 12.91 21.15 -11.29
C PRO A 74 14.16 21.72 -10.61
N ILE A 75 14.30 21.51 -9.29
CA ILE A 75 15.48 21.96 -8.53
C ILE A 75 16.70 21.11 -8.88
N ALA A 76 16.48 19.84 -9.26
CA ALA A 76 17.51 18.89 -9.64
C ALA A 76 18.46 19.40 -10.73
N GLN A 77 17.97 20.26 -11.62
CA GLN A 77 18.75 20.80 -12.75
C GLN A 77 19.96 21.63 -12.32
N PHE A 78 19.95 22.18 -11.10
CA PHE A 78 21.05 22.99 -10.58
C PHE A 78 22.22 22.13 -10.05
N PHE A 79 22.05 20.81 -9.94
CA PHE A 79 23.08 19.88 -9.48
C PHE A 79 23.73 19.18 -10.66
N THR A 80 24.69 19.83 -11.30
CA THR A 80 25.39 19.30 -12.49
C THR A 80 26.74 18.66 -12.16
N GLU A 81 27.44 19.16 -11.13
CA GLU A 81 28.81 18.74 -10.80
C GLU A 81 28.86 17.64 -9.73
N LYS A 82 29.86 16.77 -9.81
CA LYS A 82 30.10 15.73 -8.80
C LYS A 82 30.61 16.33 -7.49
N PRO A 83 30.24 15.79 -6.31
CA PRO A 83 29.38 14.60 -6.12
C PRO A 83 27.87 14.92 -6.11
N PHE A 84 27.49 16.20 -6.12
CA PHE A 84 26.10 16.66 -6.01
C PHE A 84 25.23 16.29 -7.20
N SER A 85 25.80 15.97 -8.35
CA SER A 85 25.10 15.40 -9.52
C SER A 85 24.27 14.15 -9.17
N ALA A 86 24.59 13.46 -8.07
CA ALA A 86 23.78 12.36 -7.54
C ALA A 86 22.36 12.79 -7.11
N LEU A 87 22.16 14.05 -6.72
CA LEU A 87 20.87 14.60 -6.33
C LEU A 87 19.90 14.73 -7.51
N ALA A 88 20.43 14.83 -8.73
CA ALA A 88 19.63 14.87 -9.95
C ALA A 88 19.07 13.51 -10.37
N TRP A 89 19.55 12.42 -9.78
CA TRP A 89 19.10 11.06 -10.10
C TRP A 89 17.77 10.68 -9.42
N TRP A 90 16.97 9.82 -10.06
CA TRP A 90 15.60 9.48 -9.65
C TRP A 90 15.50 8.68 -8.34
N PRO A 91 14.75 9.09 -7.30
CA PRO A 91 13.84 10.22 -7.27
C PRO A 91 14.62 11.53 -7.17
N SER A 92 14.52 12.37 -8.20
CA SER A 92 15.29 13.60 -8.29
C SER A 92 14.80 14.60 -7.26
N VAL A 93 15.70 15.43 -6.73
CA VAL A 93 15.34 16.50 -5.79
C VAL A 93 14.57 17.57 -6.54
N ASN A 94 13.26 17.38 -6.64
CA ASN A 94 12.33 18.26 -7.31
C ASN A 94 11.21 18.62 -6.35
N LEU A 95 10.74 19.87 -6.45
CA LEU A 95 9.61 20.32 -5.66
C LEU A 95 8.34 20.14 -6.48
N PHE A 96 7.43 19.32 -5.96
CA PHE A 96 6.09 19.16 -6.50
C PHE A 96 5.07 19.66 -5.47
N ILE A 97 4.19 20.54 -5.90
CA ILE A 97 3.07 21.01 -5.08
C ILE A 97 1.83 20.24 -5.52
N TYR A 98 1.43 19.25 -4.73
CA TYR A 98 0.21 18.46 -4.96
C TYR A 98 -0.82 18.74 -3.86
N PRO A 99 -1.74 19.71 -4.05
CA PRO A 99 -2.72 20.08 -3.02
C PRO A 99 -3.58 18.91 -2.52
N SER A 100 -3.94 17.98 -3.41
CA SER A 100 -4.67 16.76 -3.06
C SER A 100 -3.87 15.82 -2.14
N VAL A 101 -2.56 15.68 -2.38
CA VAL A 101 -1.68 14.92 -1.50
C VAL A 101 -1.48 15.64 -0.18
N ILE A 102 -1.32 16.97 -0.19
CA ILE A 102 -1.21 17.80 1.03
C ILE A 102 -2.43 17.61 1.93
N ALA A 103 -3.64 17.56 1.36
CA ALA A 103 -4.87 17.36 2.12
C ALA A 103 -4.90 16.00 2.84
N ILE A 104 -4.34 14.95 2.24
CA ILE A 104 -4.28 13.62 2.85
C ILE A 104 -3.11 13.53 3.84
N VAL A 105 -1.96 14.11 3.50
CA VAL A 105 -0.77 14.17 4.37
C VAL A 105 -1.05 14.99 5.64
N TYR A 106 -1.97 15.95 5.59
CA TYR A 106 -2.44 16.69 6.77
C TYR A 106 -3.02 15.78 7.87
N LEU A 107 -3.56 14.61 7.52
CA LEU A 107 -4.09 13.65 8.49
C LEU A 107 -2.98 12.85 9.20
N LEU A 108 -1.74 12.91 8.70
CA LEU A 108 -0.62 12.17 9.26
C LEU A 108 -0.12 12.80 10.56
N THR A 109 0.51 11.98 11.40
CA THR A 109 1.22 12.51 12.57
C THR A 109 2.43 13.34 12.13
N LEU A 110 2.84 14.27 13.00
CA LEU A 110 4.01 15.11 12.76
C LEU A 110 5.29 14.27 12.60
N GLU A 111 5.42 13.19 13.38
CA GLU A 111 6.56 12.27 13.32
C GLU A 111 6.67 11.57 11.96
N ILE A 112 5.54 11.10 11.41
CA ILE A 112 5.50 10.45 10.09
C ILE A 112 5.81 11.48 9.00
N SER A 113 5.21 12.67 9.09
CA SER A 113 5.45 13.75 8.13
C SER A 113 6.91 14.21 8.11
N PHE A 114 7.53 14.31 9.28
CA PHE A 114 8.96 14.61 9.43
C PHE A 114 9.83 13.50 8.81
N SER A 115 9.47 12.24 9.06
CA SER A 115 10.22 11.09 8.56
C SER A 115 10.34 11.08 7.03
N PHE A 116 9.31 11.45 6.27
CA PHE A 116 9.37 11.41 4.80
C PHE A 116 10.49 12.26 4.22
N TRP A 117 10.53 13.56 4.54
CA TRP A 117 11.54 14.45 3.97
C TRP A 117 12.92 14.19 4.59
N PHE A 118 12.98 13.86 5.89
CA PHE A 118 14.24 13.57 6.57
C PHE A 118 14.92 12.32 5.97
N PHE A 119 14.21 11.19 5.89
CA PHE A 119 14.79 9.96 5.32
C PHE A 119 15.01 10.06 3.80
N PHE A 120 14.21 10.85 3.09
CA PHE A 120 14.51 11.19 1.69
C PHE A 120 15.86 11.90 1.55
N LEU A 121 16.10 12.95 2.34
CA LEU A 121 17.38 13.67 2.31
C LEU A 121 18.53 12.80 2.82
N LEU A 122 18.31 11.96 3.83
CA LEU A 122 19.31 11.02 4.32
C LEU A 122 19.75 10.04 3.22
N GLY A 123 18.83 9.40 2.52
CA GLY A 123 19.17 8.52 1.39
C GLY A 123 19.89 9.25 0.25
N LYS A 124 19.54 10.52 0.02
CA LYS A 124 20.28 11.39 -0.92
C LYS A 124 21.69 11.69 -0.44
N MET A 125 21.88 11.95 0.85
CA MET A 125 23.21 12.13 1.43
C MET A 125 24.06 10.86 1.30
N GLU A 126 23.51 9.67 1.57
CA GLU A 126 24.20 8.39 1.38
C GLU A 126 24.73 8.27 -0.06
N THR A 127 23.89 8.60 -1.04
CA THR A 127 24.25 8.56 -2.45
C THR A 127 25.36 9.56 -2.81
N VAL A 128 25.27 10.78 -2.31
CA VAL A 128 26.31 11.82 -2.52
C VAL A 128 27.64 11.37 -1.93
N LEU A 129 27.64 10.79 -0.73
CA LEU A 129 28.85 10.25 -0.10
C LEU A 129 29.47 9.12 -0.92
N ILE A 130 28.66 8.18 -1.43
CA ILE A 130 29.13 7.11 -2.31
C ILE A 130 29.78 7.72 -3.56
N TYR A 131 29.16 8.74 -4.18
CA TYR A 131 29.71 9.40 -5.36
C TYR A 131 31.00 10.16 -5.07
N ALA A 132 31.14 10.73 -3.86
CA ALA A 132 32.34 11.42 -3.43
C ALA A 132 33.56 10.48 -3.33
N THR A 133 33.36 9.18 -3.07
CA THR A 133 34.43 8.17 -3.09
C THR A 133 34.90 7.77 -4.50
N GLY A 134 34.24 8.28 -5.56
CA GLY A 134 34.51 7.88 -6.95
C GLY A 134 33.83 6.58 -7.38
N SER A 135 33.07 5.94 -6.49
CA SER A 135 32.35 4.69 -6.78
C SER A 135 31.20 4.87 -7.77
N LYS A 136 31.16 4.05 -8.81
CA LYS A 136 30.06 4.00 -9.79
C LYS A 136 29.00 2.97 -9.36
N VAL A 137 28.32 3.24 -8.26
CA VAL A 137 27.22 2.37 -7.79
C VAL A 137 25.95 2.70 -8.57
N ASN A 138 25.25 1.66 -9.04
CA ASN A 138 23.90 1.82 -9.55
C ASN A 138 22.97 2.19 -8.40
N GLN A 139 22.56 3.46 -8.37
CA GLN A 139 21.73 4.00 -7.30
C GLN A 139 20.39 3.26 -7.17
N TRP A 140 19.82 2.76 -8.27
CA TRP A 140 18.58 1.98 -8.24
C TRP A 140 18.77 0.71 -7.43
N ASN A 141 19.75 -0.10 -7.81
CA ASN A 141 20.02 -1.37 -7.13
C ASN A 141 20.43 -1.15 -5.66
N PHE A 142 21.15 -0.07 -5.36
CA PHE A 142 21.52 0.28 -3.99
C PHE A 142 20.29 0.52 -3.11
N HIS A 143 19.40 1.45 -3.50
CA HIS A 143 18.19 1.75 -2.73
C HIS A 143 17.20 0.58 -2.75
N GLN A 144 17.10 -0.15 -3.87
CA GLN A 144 16.26 -1.34 -3.97
C GLN A 144 16.69 -2.40 -2.95
N ASN A 145 17.99 -2.72 -2.88
CA ASN A 145 18.51 -3.69 -1.90
C ASN A 145 18.34 -3.21 -0.46
N GLN A 146 18.49 -1.91 -0.20
CA GLN A 146 18.24 -1.32 1.12
C GLN A 146 16.77 -1.48 1.53
N GLN A 147 15.82 -1.17 0.63
CA GLN A 147 14.39 -1.38 0.86
C GLN A 147 14.04 -2.87 1.04
N MET A 148 14.66 -3.75 0.26
CA MET A 148 14.48 -5.20 0.39
C MET A 148 14.93 -5.71 1.76
N GLY A 149 16.08 -5.25 2.25
CA GLY A 149 16.58 -5.58 3.59
C GLY A 149 15.69 -5.01 4.70
N ALA A 150 15.26 -3.74 4.56
CA ALA A 150 14.37 -3.09 5.51
C ALA A 150 13.04 -3.84 5.65
N LEU A 151 12.45 -4.31 4.54
CA LEU A 151 11.22 -5.10 4.57
C LEU A 151 11.41 -6.39 5.41
N LEU A 152 12.50 -7.12 5.21
CA LEU A 152 12.78 -8.38 5.94
C LEU A 152 12.94 -8.15 7.44
N VAL A 153 13.65 -7.08 7.83
CA VAL A 153 13.78 -6.70 9.24
C VAL A 153 12.42 -6.30 9.81
N PHE A 154 11.64 -5.51 9.06
CA PHE A 154 10.37 -4.99 9.52
C PHE A 154 9.29 -6.06 9.67
N ILE A 155 9.20 -7.01 8.72
CA ILE A 155 8.29 -8.16 8.88
C ILE A 155 8.73 -9.03 10.06
N GLY A 156 10.04 -9.20 10.28
CA GLY A 156 10.57 -9.88 11.45
C GLY A 156 10.12 -9.21 12.76
N PHE A 157 10.14 -7.88 12.80
CA PHE A 157 9.66 -7.11 13.95
C PHE A 157 8.14 -7.27 14.19
N ILE A 158 7.32 -7.19 13.13
CA ILE A 158 5.87 -7.43 13.22
C ILE A 158 5.58 -8.84 13.77
N LEU A 159 6.27 -9.86 13.25
CA LEU A 159 6.12 -11.23 13.73
C LEU A 159 6.59 -11.39 15.17
N PHE A 160 7.67 -10.70 15.57
CA PHE A 160 8.20 -10.74 16.92
C PHE A 160 7.25 -10.12 17.95
N ILE A 161 6.67 -8.95 17.65
CA ILE A 161 5.65 -8.31 18.50
C ILE A 161 4.39 -9.19 18.56
N GLY A 162 3.93 -9.64 17.40
CA GLY A 162 2.71 -10.44 17.27
C GLY A 162 2.84 -11.90 17.71
N LYS A 163 4.03 -12.38 18.10
CA LYS A 163 4.29 -13.83 18.34
C LYS A 163 3.29 -14.50 19.28
N ARG A 164 2.87 -13.80 20.34
CA ARG A 164 1.87 -14.30 21.29
C ARG A 164 0.48 -14.37 20.67
N HIS A 165 0.12 -13.39 19.84
CA HIS A 165 -1.15 -13.36 19.13
C HIS A 165 -1.23 -14.46 18.07
N PHE A 166 -0.20 -14.60 17.24
CA PHE A 166 -0.12 -15.69 16.25
C PHE A 166 -0.11 -17.06 16.93
N GLY A 167 0.66 -17.23 18.02
CA GLY A 167 0.66 -18.49 18.79
C GLY A 167 -0.71 -18.84 19.37
N ARG A 168 -1.48 -17.85 19.82
CA ARG A 168 -2.87 -18.06 20.26
C ARG A 168 -3.76 -18.47 19.09
N ALA A 169 -3.67 -17.78 17.94
CA ALA A 169 -4.45 -18.12 16.76
C ALA A 169 -4.19 -19.58 16.31
N PHE A 170 -2.93 -20.04 16.30
CA PHE A 170 -2.59 -21.41 15.96
C PHE A 170 -3.13 -22.43 16.99
N THR A 171 -3.01 -22.16 18.29
CA THR A 171 -3.50 -23.08 19.33
C THR A 171 -5.03 -23.19 19.38
N THR A 172 -5.76 -22.15 18.96
CA THR A 172 -7.21 -22.18 18.79
C THR A 172 -7.65 -23.13 17.66
N ILE A 173 -6.88 -23.24 16.57
CA ILE A 173 -7.21 -24.17 15.45
C ILE A 173 -7.15 -25.62 15.90
N PHE A 174 -6.16 -25.98 16.72
CA PHE A 174 -5.99 -27.35 17.23
C PHE A 174 -6.89 -27.65 18.45
N GLY A 175 -7.96 -26.86 18.66
CA GLY A 175 -8.98 -27.12 19.68
C GLY A 175 -8.52 -26.94 21.13
N LYS A 176 -7.30 -26.42 21.37
CA LYS A 176 -6.75 -26.28 22.73
C LYS A 176 -7.31 -25.08 23.50
N ARG A 177 -8.06 -24.18 22.84
CA ARG A 177 -8.67 -23.00 23.46
C ARG A 177 -9.94 -22.57 22.72
N THR A 178 -10.99 -22.29 23.48
CA THR A 178 -12.20 -21.62 22.98
C THR A 178 -11.90 -20.12 22.80
N SER A 179 -12.09 -19.61 21.58
CA SER A 179 -12.03 -18.16 21.30
C SER A 179 -13.45 -17.62 21.27
N ASN A 180 -13.71 -16.54 22.01
CA ASN A 180 -15.00 -15.84 21.95
C ASN A 180 -15.04 -14.93 20.71
N ASP A 181 -15.43 -15.51 19.57
CA ASP A 181 -15.42 -14.86 18.24
C ASP A 181 -16.78 -14.24 17.85
N THR A 182 -17.66 -13.97 18.81
CA THR A 182 -19.03 -13.50 18.53
C THR A 182 -19.06 -12.17 17.79
N ASN A 183 -18.14 -11.25 18.11
CA ASN A 183 -18.06 -9.90 17.53
C ASN A 183 -17.07 -9.78 16.37
N GLU A 184 -16.38 -10.85 15.98
CA GLU A 184 -15.46 -10.82 14.85
C GLU A 184 -16.23 -10.95 13.52
N PRO A 185 -15.74 -10.34 12.41
CA PRO A 185 -16.36 -10.48 11.10
C PRO A 185 -16.36 -11.94 10.61
N LEU A 186 -15.32 -12.69 11.00
CA LEU A 186 -15.09 -14.07 10.58
C LEU A 186 -14.33 -14.78 11.71
N PRO A 187 -14.76 -15.98 12.15
CA PRO A 187 -14.08 -16.71 13.21
C PRO A 187 -12.62 -16.99 12.84
N TYR A 188 -11.71 -16.99 13.83
CA TYR A 188 -10.27 -17.12 13.59
C TYR A 188 -9.91 -18.39 12.80
N VAL A 189 -10.60 -19.49 13.09
CA VAL A 189 -10.38 -20.79 12.44
C VAL A 189 -10.59 -20.69 10.92
N TRP A 190 -11.69 -20.06 10.49
CA TRP A 190 -11.97 -19.87 9.07
C TRP A 190 -10.99 -18.91 8.39
N ALA A 191 -10.49 -17.90 9.12
CA ALA A 191 -9.49 -16.99 8.59
C ALA A 191 -8.16 -17.70 8.31
N VAL A 192 -7.75 -18.65 9.18
CA VAL A 192 -6.53 -19.43 8.95
C VAL A 192 -6.72 -20.48 7.86
N TRP A 193 -7.84 -21.20 7.85
CA TRP A 193 -8.15 -22.13 6.76
C TRP A 193 -8.24 -21.43 5.41
N GLY A 194 -8.81 -20.23 5.35
CA GLY A 194 -8.83 -19.41 4.14
C GLY A 194 -7.42 -19.01 3.67
N LEU A 195 -6.54 -18.63 4.59
CA LEU A 195 -5.14 -18.33 4.27
C LEU A 195 -4.39 -19.58 3.77
N MET A 196 -4.52 -20.71 4.48
CA MET A 196 -3.88 -21.97 4.09
C MET A 196 -4.41 -22.48 2.74
N GLY A 197 -5.72 -22.45 2.54
CA GLY A 197 -6.37 -22.83 1.29
C GLY A 197 -5.96 -21.93 0.13
N GLY A 198 -5.86 -20.61 0.36
CA GLY A 198 -5.37 -19.66 -0.64
C GLY A 198 -3.92 -19.91 -1.04
N ILE A 199 -3.03 -20.11 -0.07
CA ILE A 199 -1.62 -20.45 -0.34
C ILE A 199 -1.53 -21.77 -1.10
N LEU A 200 -2.27 -22.80 -0.68
CA LEU A 200 -2.29 -24.10 -1.33
C LEU A 200 -2.78 -24.01 -2.78
N LEU A 201 -3.89 -23.29 -3.01
CA LEU A 201 -4.47 -23.10 -4.34
C LEU A 201 -3.50 -22.37 -5.27
N LEU A 202 -2.92 -21.25 -4.82
CA LEU A 202 -1.96 -20.48 -5.62
C LEU A 202 -0.70 -21.29 -5.91
N THR A 203 -0.20 -22.04 -4.91
CA THR A 203 0.96 -22.93 -5.09
C THR A 203 0.65 -24.04 -6.09
N LEU A 204 -0.56 -24.61 -6.04
CA LEU A 204 -1.00 -25.64 -6.99
C LEU A 204 -1.06 -25.06 -8.42
N ILE A 205 -1.64 -23.89 -8.60
CA ILE A 205 -1.71 -23.22 -9.92
C ILE A 205 -0.30 -22.96 -10.47
N CYS A 206 0.60 -22.39 -9.65
CA CYS A 206 1.99 -22.15 -10.05
C CYS A 206 2.71 -23.47 -10.38
N SER A 207 2.49 -24.53 -9.59
CA SER A 207 3.08 -25.85 -9.82
C SER A 207 2.58 -26.49 -11.11
N LEU A 208 1.29 -26.39 -11.41
CA LEU A 208 0.69 -26.88 -12.66
C LEU A 208 1.23 -26.12 -13.88
N ALA A 209 1.59 -24.84 -13.71
CA ALA A 209 2.26 -24.04 -14.72
C ALA A 209 3.77 -24.35 -14.88
N GLY A 210 4.33 -25.29 -14.09
CA GLY A 210 5.73 -25.72 -14.17
C GLY A 210 6.68 -25.02 -13.19
N MET A 211 6.16 -24.18 -12.28
CA MET A 211 6.96 -23.57 -11.22
C MET A 211 7.34 -24.61 -10.16
N ARG A 212 8.57 -24.56 -9.65
CA ARG A 212 8.96 -25.38 -8.48
C ARG A 212 8.18 -24.92 -7.25
N VAL A 213 7.63 -25.86 -6.48
CA VAL A 213 6.82 -25.60 -5.28
C VAL A 213 7.50 -24.66 -4.30
N TRP A 214 8.80 -24.83 -4.05
CA TRP A 214 9.55 -23.96 -3.13
C TRP A 214 9.65 -22.51 -3.64
N VAL A 215 9.73 -22.29 -4.96
CA VAL A 215 9.79 -20.96 -5.58
C VAL A 215 8.44 -20.26 -5.41
N ALA A 216 7.35 -20.98 -5.66
CA ALA A 216 5.99 -20.47 -5.46
C ALA A 216 5.75 -20.08 -4.00
N LEU A 217 6.08 -20.96 -3.05
CA LEU A 217 5.94 -20.68 -1.62
C LEU A 217 6.81 -19.49 -1.18
N PHE A 218 8.01 -19.36 -1.73
CA PHE A 218 8.91 -18.24 -1.42
C PHE A 218 8.33 -16.90 -1.90
N ILE A 219 7.91 -16.82 -3.17
CA ILE A 219 7.30 -15.61 -3.76
C ILE A 219 6.03 -15.24 -2.99
N LEU A 220 5.16 -16.21 -2.69
CA LEU A 220 3.94 -15.98 -1.92
C LEU A 220 4.25 -15.50 -0.50
N GLY A 221 5.29 -16.04 0.14
CA GLY A 221 5.74 -15.61 1.47
C GLY A 221 6.21 -14.15 1.47
N ILE A 222 7.04 -13.78 0.49
CA ILE A 222 7.50 -12.39 0.33
C ILE A 222 6.34 -11.47 -0.05
N PHE A 223 5.43 -11.90 -0.93
CA PHE A 223 4.22 -11.14 -1.24
C PHE A 223 3.39 -10.86 0.00
N LEU A 224 3.13 -11.87 0.83
CA LEU A 224 2.41 -11.70 2.09
C LEU A 224 3.15 -10.76 3.06
N ALA A 225 4.49 -10.81 3.09
CA ALA A 225 5.29 -9.87 3.86
C ALA A 225 5.09 -8.43 3.35
N ILE A 226 5.20 -8.21 2.03
CA ILE A 226 4.98 -6.91 1.40
C ILE A 226 3.56 -6.39 1.71
N THR A 227 2.52 -7.18 1.48
CA THR A 227 1.14 -6.74 1.75
C THR A 227 0.91 -6.46 3.24
N THR A 228 1.54 -7.23 4.13
CA THR A 228 1.43 -7.04 5.59
C THR A 228 2.10 -5.75 6.03
N VAL A 229 3.35 -5.52 5.61
CA VAL A 229 4.08 -4.28 5.91
C VAL A 229 3.39 -3.08 5.28
N GLY A 230 2.92 -3.20 4.04
CA GLY A 230 2.16 -2.15 3.37
C GLY A 230 0.88 -1.81 4.10
N THR A 231 0.14 -2.82 4.56
CA THR A 231 -1.06 -2.61 5.41
C THR A 231 -0.70 -1.90 6.70
N TRP A 232 0.40 -2.28 7.36
CA TRP A 232 0.87 -1.59 8.56
C TRP A 232 1.17 -0.12 8.28
N MET A 233 1.91 0.17 7.21
CA MET A 233 2.31 1.51 6.80
C MET A 233 1.11 2.39 6.41
N VAL A 234 0.07 1.84 5.78
CA VAL A 234 -1.17 2.58 5.46
C VAL A 234 -2.04 2.81 6.70
N THR A 235 -2.22 1.78 7.52
CA THR A 235 -3.18 1.82 8.66
C THR A 235 -2.61 2.53 9.88
N ASN A 236 -1.33 2.34 10.18
CA ASN A 236 -0.64 3.06 11.24
C ASN A 236 -0.06 4.39 10.74
N GLY A 237 0.60 4.33 9.57
CA GLY A 237 1.31 5.47 9.00
C GLY A 237 0.45 6.45 8.18
N GLY A 238 -0.80 6.09 7.86
CA GLY A 238 -1.72 6.93 7.07
C GLY A 238 -1.33 7.14 5.61
N LEU A 239 -0.34 6.40 5.10
CA LEU A 239 0.11 6.51 3.73
C LEU A 239 -1.02 6.23 2.74
N MET A 240 -1.21 7.12 1.75
CA MET A 240 -2.25 6.95 0.73
C MET A 240 -2.01 5.69 -0.10
N PHE A 241 -0.76 5.48 -0.50
CA PHE A 241 -0.31 4.30 -1.22
C PHE A 241 1.20 4.14 -1.04
N ILE A 242 1.70 2.94 -1.33
CA ILE A 242 3.11 2.59 -1.18
C ILE A 242 3.57 2.01 -2.51
N LEU A 243 4.67 2.57 -3.03
CA LEU A 243 5.35 2.04 -4.20
C LEU A 243 6.64 1.36 -3.72
N TYR A 244 6.71 0.06 -3.90
CA TYR A 244 7.92 -0.71 -3.66
C TYR A 244 8.81 -0.63 -4.91
N SER A 245 10.11 -0.43 -4.73
CA SER A 245 11.07 -0.44 -5.84
C SER A 245 11.46 -1.84 -6.30
N PHE A 246 10.97 -2.88 -5.62
CA PHE A 246 11.29 -4.28 -5.86
C PHE A 246 10.03 -5.14 -5.99
N LEU A 247 10.19 -6.27 -6.67
CA LEU A 247 9.21 -7.35 -6.74
C LEU A 247 9.70 -8.55 -5.92
N PRO A 248 8.80 -9.41 -5.40
CA PRO A 248 9.21 -10.65 -4.73
C PRO A 248 10.23 -11.50 -5.51
N GLY A 249 10.12 -11.58 -6.84
CA GLY A 249 11.08 -12.29 -7.70
C GLY A 249 12.51 -11.77 -7.62
N GLU A 250 12.72 -10.48 -7.32
CA GLU A 250 14.06 -9.89 -7.13
C GLU A 250 14.79 -10.52 -5.94
N TYR A 251 14.08 -10.95 -4.89
CA TYR A 251 14.71 -11.69 -3.79
C TYR A 251 15.26 -13.04 -4.22
N LEU A 252 14.65 -13.71 -5.21
CA LEU A 252 15.16 -14.98 -5.70
C LEU A 252 16.53 -14.80 -6.33
N ILE A 253 16.68 -13.77 -7.17
CA ILE A 253 17.94 -13.51 -7.87
C ILE A 253 19.02 -13.03 -6.91
N THR A 254 18.67 -12.14 -5.97
CA THR A 254 19.62 -11.56 -5.00
C THR A 254 20.11 -12.57 -3.96
N LEU A 255 19.25 -13.50 -3.51
CA LEU A 255 19.60 -14.46 -2.45
C LEU A 255 20.08 -15.81 -2.97
N PHE A 256 19.53 -16.31 -4.06
CA PHE A 256 19.78 -17.67 -4.55
C PHE A 256 20.49 -17.72 -5.91
N GLY A 257 20.59 -16.59 -6.61
CA GLY A 257 21.09 -16.51 -7.98
C GLY A 257 20.16 -17.16 -9.00
N SER A 258 20.54 -17.10 -10.27
CA SER A 258 19.74 -17.63 -11.38
C SER A 258 19.77 -19.17 -11.48
N ALA A 259 20.86 -19.81 -11.05
CA ALA A 259 21.12 -21.22 -11.29
C ALA A 259 20.24 -22.21 -10.48
N ARG A 260 19.72 -21.78 -9.32
CA ARG A 260 18.93 -22.66 -8.42
C ARG A 260 17.46 -22.76 -8.82
N VAL A 261 16.97 -21.82 -9.62
CA VAL A 261 15.59 -21.72 -10.09
C VAL A 261 15.52 -22.26 -11.52
N ASN A 262 14.56 -23.16 -11.80
CA ASN A 262 14.40 -23.75 -13.13
C ASN A 262 13.85 -22.72 -14.13
N ALA A 263 14.16 -22.89 -15.41
CA ALA A 263 13.73 -21.97 -16.48
C ALA A 263 12.19 -21.71 -16.50
N PRO A 264 11.31 -22.72 -16.37
CA PRO A 264 9.86 -22.47 -16.28
C PRO A 264 9.45 -21.55 -15.13
N SER A 265 10.10 -21.65 -13.97
CA SER A 265 9.82 -20.74 -12.84
C SER A 265 10.24 -19.31 -13.17
N TRP A 266 11.37 -19.11 -13.85
CA TRP A 266 11.80 -17.78 -14.29
C TRP A 266 10.86 -17.16 -15.31
N THR A 267 10.32 -17.97 -16.23
CA THR A 267 9.30 -17.51 -17.19
C THR A 267 8.06 -17.00 -16.46
N LEU A 268 7.60 -17.71 -15.43
CA LEU A 268 6.44 -17.29 -14.63
C LEU A 268 6.74 -16.07 -13.75
N VAL A 269 7.94 -15.97 -13.18
CA VAL A 269 8.40 -14.78 -12.45
C VAL A 269 8.44 -13.55 -13.36
N ALA A 270 8.74 -13.69 -14.65
CA ALA A 270 8.69 -12.54 -15.57
C ALA A 270 7.28 -11.91 -15.67
N TYR A 271 6.22 -12.72 -15.52
CA TYR A 271 4.83 -12.24 -15.49
C TYR A 271 4.43 -11.61 -14.15
N GLU A 272 5.22 -11.80 -13.09
CA GLU A 272 5.01 -11.15 -11.80
C GLU A 272 4.92 -9.63 -11.95
N ARG A 273 5.75 -9.05 -12.82
CA ARG A 273 5.73 -7.61 -13.08
C ARG A 273 4.38 -7.16 -13.64
N VAL A 274 3.72 -7.96 -14.48
CA VAL A 274 2.39 -7.60 -15.00
C VAL A 274 1.35 -7.59 -13.87
N LEU A 275 1.44 -8.53 -12.94
CA LEU A 275 0.47 -8.70 -11.85
C LEU A 275 0.73 -7.78 -10.65
N MET A 276 1.98 -7.40 -10.42
CA MET A 276 2.43 -6.82 -9.15
C MET A 276 3.19 -5.50 -9.30
N PHE A 277 3.28 -4.93 -10.51
CA PHE A 277 3.94 -3.64 -10.72
C PHE A 277 3.25 -2.51 -9.96
N ASP A 278 1.91 -2.53 -9.89
CA ASP A 278 1.15 -1.52 -9.18
C ASP A 278 0.52 -2.07 -7.89
N MET A 279 1.21 -1.85 -6.79
CA MET A 279 0.76 -2.26 -5.46
C MET A 279 -0.18 -1.26 -4.78
N ARG A 280 -0.54 -0.16 -5.46
CA ARG A 280 -1.46 0.85 -4.90
C ARG A 280 -2.87 0.29 -4.68
N GLU A 281 -3.25 -0.73 -5.43
CA GLU A 281 -4.58 -1.35 -5.38
C GLU A 281 -4.66 -2.60 -4.47
N ILE A 282 -3.65 -2.85 -3.62
CA ILE A 282 -3.71 -3.97 -2.68
C ILE A 282 -4.94 -3.79 -1.77
N LEU A 283 -5.76 -4.84 -1.70
CA LEU A 283 -7.04 -4.82 -0.97
C LEU A 283 -6.87 -4.80 0.55
N MET A 284 -5.77 -5.35 1.08
CA MET A 284 -5.58 -5.60 2.51
C MET A 284 -5.61 -4.32 3.39
N PRO A 285 -4.94 -3.20 3.03
CA PRO A 285 -5.09 -1.90 3.69
C PRO A 285 -6.53 -1.39 3.70
N SER A 286 -7.20 -1.40 2.55
CA SER A 286 -8.58 -0.90 2.40
C SER A 286 -9.56 -1.72 3.24
N VAL A 287 -9.41 -3.04 3.25
CA VAL A 287 -10.18 -3.96 4.08
C VAL A 287 -9.95 -3.70 5.57
N MET A 288 -8.71 -3.43 5.98
CA MET A 288 -8.38 -3.12 7.38
C MET A 288 -8.96 -1.77 7.83
N ASN A 289 -8.84 -0.73 7.00
CA ASN A 289 -9.46 0.58 7.24
C ASN A 289 -10.99 0.45 7.39
N ASN A 290 -11.63 -0.35 6.54
CA ASN A 290 -13.07 -0.62 6.64
C ASN A 290 -13.43 -1.31 7.97
N PHE A 291 -12.65 -2.29 8.44
CA PHE A 291 -12.91 -2.88 9.76
C PHE A 291 -12.77 -1.88 10.91
N LYS A 292 -11.87 -0.90 10.80
CA LYS A 292 -11.80 0.18 11.78
C LYS A 292 -13.00 1.12 11.67
N LEU A 293 -13.44 1.45 10.45
CA LEU A 293 -14.60 2.31 10.18
C LEU A 293 -15.91 1.75 10.77
N ALA A 294 -16.05 0.43 10.84
CA ALA A 294 -17.25 -0.22 11.37
C ALA A 294 -17.51 0.06 12.86
N GLU A 295 -16.46 0.30 13.66
CA GLU A 295 -16.54 0.52 15.11
C GLU A 295 -17.24 1.85 15.48
N PRO A 296 -16.78 3.04 15.02
CA PRO A 296 -17.42 4.32 15.34
C PRO A 296 -18.83 4.42 14.74
N LEU A 297 -19.08 3.75 13.61
CA LEU A 297 -20.40 3.73 12.96
C LEU A 297 -21.35 2.66 13.52
N ARG A 298 -20.92 1.88 14.53
CA ARG A 298 -21.69 0.79 15.15
C ARG A 298 -22.26 -0.21 14.14
N LEU A 299 -21.51 -0.46 13.06
CA LEU A 299 -21.93 -1.40 12.02
C LEU A 299 -21.73 -2.84 12.48
N LYS A 300 -22.67 -3.72 12.11
CA LYS A 300 -22.51 -5.16 12.30
C LYS A 300 -21.39 -5.66 11.36
N GLN A 301 -20.35 -6.28 11.91
CA GLN A 301 -19.15 -6.62 11.14
C GLN A 301 -19.39 -7.70 10.06
N ARG A 302 -20.27 -8.69 10.30
CA ARG A 302 -20.53 -9.78 9.33
C ARG A 302 -21.27 -9.33 8.07
N PRO A 303 -22.41 -8.61 8.15
CA PRO A 303 -23.05 -8.05 6.96
C PRO A 303 -22.14 -7.07 6.22
N PHE A 304 -21.34 -6.30 6.96
CA PHE A 304 -20.41 -5.36 6.36
C PHE A 304 -19.29 -6.07 5.57
N LEU A 305 -18.74 -7.18 6.10
CA LEU A 305 -17.81 -8.03 5.37
C LEU A 305 -18.44 -8.61 4.10
N LEU A 306 -19.70 -9.04 4.16
CA LEU A 306 -20.41 -9.58 3.00
C LEU A 306 -20.64 -8.50 1.94
N ALA A 307 -21.02 -7.28 2.33
CA ALA A 307 -21.15 -6.15 1.43
C ALA A 307 -19.80 -5.80 0.76
N MET A 308 -18.70 -5.81 1.52
CA MET A 308 -17.35 -5.63 0.97
C MET A 308 -17.00 -6.72 -0.04
N GLY A 309 -17.32 -7.99 0.25
CA GLY A 309 -17.10 -9.11 -0.66
C GLY A 309 -17.87 -8.97 -1.98
N ILE A 310 -19.16 -8.61 -1.90
CA ILE A 310 -19.98 -8.35 -3.08
C ILE A 310 -19.40 -7.20 -3.91
N ALA A 311 -19.01 -6.10 -3.25
CA ALA A 311 -18.41 -4.96 -3.92
C ALA A 311 -17.11 -5.32 -4.66
N ILE A 312 -16.25 -6.16 -4.06
CA ILE A 312 -15.02 -6.65 -4.71
C ILE A 312 -15.36 -7.47 -5.97
N VAL A 313 -16.30 -8.41 -5.88
CA VAL A 313 -16.69 -9.26 -7.02
C VAL A 313 -17.30 -8.43 -8.15
N LEU A 314 -18.18 -7.48 -7.82
CA LEU A 314 -18.77 -6.57 -8.82
C LEU A 314 -17.70 -5.68 -9.47
N ALA A 315 -16.80 -5.11 -8.67
CA ALA A 315 -15.70 -4.28 -9.18
C ALA A 315 -14.78 -5.07 -10.10
N MET A 316 -14.46 -6.33 -9.76
CA MET A 316 -13.70 -7.22 -10.65
C MET A 316 -14.45 -7.44 -11.97
N GLY A 317 -15.73 -7.78 -11.92
CA GLY A 317 -16.53 -8.03 -13.14
C GLY A 317 -16.59 -6.82 -14.07
N VAL A 318 -16.87 -5.63 -13.51
CA VAL A 318 -16.89 -4.37 -14.26
C VAL A 318 -15.50 -4.03 -14.80
N SER A 319 -14.46 -4.18 -14.00
CA SER A 319 -13.07 -3.89 -14.42
C SER A 319 -12.63 -4.78 -15.58
N TYR A 320 -12.92 -6.08 -15.53
CA TYR A 320 -12.62 -7.00 -16.64
C TYR A 320 -13.38 -6.63 -17.90
N TYR A 321 -14.68 -6.36 -17.80
CA TYR A 321 -15.49 -5.95 -18.95
C TYR A 321 -14.93 -4.67 -19.58
N SER A 322 -14.75 -3.62 -18.79
CA SER A 322 -14.26 -2.33 -19.28
C SER A 322 -12.84 -2.42 -19.86
N SER A 323 -11.96 -3.23 -19.25
CA SER A 323 -10.59 -3.41 -19.76
C SER A 323 -10.57 -4.09 -21.12
N ILE A 324 -11.41 -5.11 -21.31
CA ILE A 324 -11.54 -5.82 -22.58
C ILE A 324 -12.18 -4.92 -23.64
N ASP A 325 -13.24 -4.18 -23.27
CA ASP A 325 -13.94 -3.24 -24.16
C ASP A 325 -13.03 -2.11 -24.65
N LEU A 326 -12.23 -1.53 -23.75
CA LEU A 326 -11.24 -0.51 -24.09
C LEU A 326 -10.15 -1.08 -25.01
N ALA A 327 -9.62 -2.27 -24.72
CA ALA A 327 -8.64 -2.92 -25.57
C ALA A 327 -9.21 -3.22 -26.97
N TYR A 328 -10.47 -3.66 -27.06
CA TYR A 328 -11.11 -3.96 -28.32
C TYR A 328 -11.42 -2.69 -29.15
N THR A 329 -11.83 -1.61 -28.48
CA THR A 329 -12.24 -0.36 -29.14
C THR A 329 -11.07 0.53 -29.52
N HIS A 330 -10.01 0.55 -28.70
CA HIS A 330 -8.91 1.51 -28.81
C HIS A 330 -7.53 0.90 -29.06
N GLY A 331 -7.38 -0.43 -28.98
CA GLY A 331 -6.13 -1.15 -29.26
C GLY A 331 -5.28 -1.42 -28.04
#